data_AF-A0A428HQB1-F1
#
_entry.id   AF-A0A428HQB1-F1
#
_cell.length_a   1.000
_cell.length_b   1.000
_cell.length_c   1.000
_cell.angle_alpha   90.00
_cell.angle_beta   90.00
_cell.angle_gamma   90.00
#
_symmetry.space_group_name_H-M   'P 1'
#
loop_
_entity.id
_entity.type
_entity.pdbx_description
1 polymer ?
#
loop_
_entity_poly.entity_id
_entity_poly.type
_entity_poly.pdbx_seq_one_letter_code
_entity_poly.pdbx_strand_id
1 'polypeptide(L)'
;MVTFIIWLVVELNLFSLNLIYAVAGFWGMFTFVGLILLIIISMILSECESLGMLLYGTTLKKSFSDRFFGKMFRIIAKYGGLVVAIWLVIRIFFSSSMENRNNLIGGLGILASILILNILVAAFEVYFMFPYMLQAYYKWKYPEEYCEWEGKSVEEWYGMKYLKKHKKLLNRN
;
A
#
# COMPACT_ATOMS: atom_id res chain seq x y z
N MET A 1 -3.02 23.83 2.71
CA MET A 1 -2.89 23.00 1.49
C MET A 1 -2.91 21.51 1.82
N VAL A 2 -2.03 21.00 2.70
CA VAL A 2 -1.97 19.58 3.08
C VAL A 2 -3.30 19.04 3.65
N THR A 3 -3.95 19.80 4.53
CA THR A 3 -5.26 19.42 5.11
C THR A 3 -6.36 19.23 4.07
N PHE A 4 -6.35 20.02 2.98
CA PHE A 4 -7.33 19.92 1.90
C PHE A 4 -7.12 18.65 1.07
N ILE A 5 -5.88 18.29 0.78
CA ILE A 5 -5.54 17.06 0.04
C ILE A 5 -5.99 15.82 0.83
N ILE A 6 -5.76 15.81 2.14
CA ILE A 6 -6.21 14.70 3.01
C ILE A 6 -7.74 14.55 2.96
N TRP A 7 -8.47 15.66 3.08
CA TRP A 7 -9.94 15.63 2.99
C TRP A 7 -10.42 15.13 1.63
N LEU A 8 -9.80 15.58 0.53
CA LEU A 8 -10.14 15.12 -0.81
C LEU A 8 -9.95 13.61 -0.97
N VAL A 9 -8.88 13.04 -0.43
CA VAL A 9 -8.64 11.58 -0.47
C VAL A 9 -9.70 10.82 0.32
N VAL A 10 -10.12 11.33 1.48
CA VAL A 10 -11.19 10.73 2.29
C VAL A 10 -12.53 10.79 1.54
N GLU A 11 -12.88 11.94 0.97
CA GLU A 11 -14.11 12.11 0.18
C GLU A 11 -14.14 11.19 -1.04
N LEU A 12 -13.02 11.07 -1.77
CA LEU A 12 -12.91 10.20 -2.93
C LEU A 12 -13.05 8.71 -2.56
N ASN A 13 -12.54 8.31 -1.40
CA ASN A 13 -12.75 6.95 -0.87
C ASN A 13 -14.21 6.69 -0.52
N LEU A 14 -14.88 7.61 0.18
CA LEU A 14 -16.30 7.49 0.50
C LEU A 14 -17.18 7.46 -0.75
N PHE A 15 -16.85 8.29 -1.75
CA PHE A 15 -17.51 8.27 -3.05
C PHE A 15 -17.31 6.93 -3.77
N SER A 16 -16.08 6.39 -3.75
CA SER A 16 -15.78 5.08 -4.33
C SER A 16 -16.58 3.96 -3.67
N LEU A 17 -16.73 3.99 -2.34
CA LEU A 17 -17.57 3.05 -1.60
C LEU A 17 -19.04 3.10 -2.05
N ASN A 18 -19.60 4.30 -2.26
CA ASN A 18 -20.96 4.44 -2.79
C ASN A 18 -21.09 3.87 -4.21
N LEU A 19 -20.11 4.08 -5.09
CA LEU A 19 -20.10 3.49 -6.43
C LEU A 19 -20.01 1.97 -6.40
N ILE A 20 -19.15 1.40 -5.55
CA ILE A 20 -19.06 -0.05 -5.37
C ILE A 20 -20.39 -0.60 -4.87
N TYR A 21 -21.01 0.06 -3.89
CA TYR A 21 -22.31 -0.35 -3.37
C TYR A 21 -23.40 -0.33 -4.46
N ALA A 22 -23.43 0.71 -5.29
CA ALA A 22 -24.39 0.84 -6.39
C ALA A 22 -24.22 -0.27 -7.45
N VAL A 23 -22.98 -0.71 -7.71
CA VAL A 23 -22.69 -1.73 -8.74
C VAL A 23 -22.78 -3.16 -8.20
N ALA A 24 -22.24 -3.42 -7.01
CA ALA A 24 -22.03 -4.77 -6.48
C ALA A 24 -22.99 -5.12 -5.32
N GLY A 25 -23.76 -4.16 -4.81
CA GLY A 25 -24.62 -4.32 -3.66
C GLY A 25 -23.85 -4.49 -2.34
N PHE A 26 -24.59 -4.69 -1.24
CA PHE A 26 -24.02 -4.77 0.10
C PHE A 26 -22.95 -5.86 0.27
N TRP A 27 -23.27 -7.10 -0.13
CA TRP A 27 -22.34 -8.22 -0.02
C TRP A 27 -21.15 -8.09 -0.96
N GLY A 28 -21.36 -7.58 -2.18
CA GLY A 28 -20.29 -7.33 -3.14
C GLY A 28 -19.33 -6.22 -2.68
N MET A 29 -19.86 -5.20 -1.99
CA MET A 29 -19.04 -4.15 -1.39
C MET A 29 -18.09 -4.70 -0.32
N PHE A 30 -18.59 -5.54 0.60
CA PHE A 30 -17.74 -6.11 1.66
C PHE A 30 -16.64 -7.01 1.09
N THR A 31 -16.95 -7.85 0.09
CA THR A 31 -15.95 -8.70 -0.56
C THR A 31 -14.91 -7.88 -1.33
N PHE A 32 -15.34 -6.81 -2.00
CA PHE A 32 -14.44 -5.93 -2.76
C PHE A 32 -13.49 -5.13 -1.85
N VAL A 33 -14.00 -4.54 -0.78
CA VAL A 33 -13.17 -3.86 0.23
C VAL A 33 -12.23 -4.85 0.91
N GLY A 34 -12.71 -6.04 1.26
CA GLY A 34 -11.86 -7.10 1.83
C GLY A 34 -10.73 -7.50 0.89
N LEU A 35 -10.98 -7.58 -0.42
CA LEU A 35 -9.97 -7.86 -1.43
C LEU A 35 -8.91 -6.74 -1.51
N ILE A 36 -9.33 -5.47 -1.50
CA ILE A 36 -8.40 -4.33 -1.46
C ILE A 36 -7.52 -4.40 -0.21
N LEU A 37 -8.12 -4.61 0.97
CA LEU A 37 -7.37 -4.70 2.22
C LEU A 37 -6.36 -5.86 2.22
N LEU A 38 -6.73 -7.02 1.69
CA LEU A 38 -5.82 -8.15 1.56
C LEU A 38 -4.61 -7.82 0.67
N ILE A 39 -4.82 -7.12 -0.45
CA ILE A 39 -3.74 -6.69 -1.34
C ILE A 39 -2.81 -5.72 -0.60
N ILE A 40 -3.37 -4.69 0.06
CA ILE A 40 -2.59 -3.69 0.79
C ILE A 40 -1.77 -4.33 1.92
N ILE A 41 -2.38 -5.19 2.74
CA ILE A 41 -1.69 -5.92 3.81
C ILE A 41 -0.55 -6.76 3.24
N SER A 42 -0.78 -7.42 2.10
CA SER A 42 0.24 -8.22 1.45
C SER A 42 1.43 -7.38 0.97
N MET A 43 1.18 -6.19 0.44
CA MET A 43 2.24 -5.24 0.03
C MET A 43 3.05 -4.76 1.24
N ILE A 44 2.38 -4.39 2.34
CA ILE A 44 3.04 -3.97 3.58
C ILE A 44 3.92 -5.08 4.14
N LEU A 45 3.40 -6.31 4.21
CA LEU A 45 4.17 -7.46 4.70
C LEU A 45 5.39 -7.74 3.84
N SER A 46 5.24 -7.67 2.51
CA SER A 46 6.36 -7.81 1.57
C SER A 46 7.43 -6.74 1.79
N GLU A 47 7.03 -5.49 2.03
CA GLU A 47 7.99 -4.40 2.22
C GLU A 47 8.66 -4.46 3.59
N CYS A 48 7.95 -4.85 4.64
CA CYS A 48 8.55 -5.12 5.95
C CYS A 48 9.62 -6.22 5.88
N GLU A 49 9.41 -7.26 5.06
CA GLU A 49 10.42 -8.29 4.81
C GLU A 49 11.64 -7.73 4.07
N SER A 50 11.41 -6.94 3.01
CA SER A 50 12.46 -6.28 2.23
C SER A 50 13.33 -5.36 3.10
N LEU A 51 12.70 -4.45 3.84
CA LEU A 51 13.38 -3.53 4.76
C LEU A 51 14.07 -4.27 5.89
N GLY A 52 13.46 -5.33 6.42
CA GLY A 52 14.06 -6.19 7.44
C GLY A 52 15.36 -6.83 6.97
N MET A 53 15.39 -7.34 5.73
CA MET A 53 16.62 -7.88 5.12
C MET A 53 17.68 -6.80 4.92
N LEU A 54 17.30 -5.61 4.45
CA LEU A 54 18.23 -4.50 4.23
C LEU A 54 18.85 -3.98 5.53
N LEU A 55 18.04 -3.84 6.59
CA LEU A 55 18.48 -3.25 7.86
C LEU A 55 19.27 -4.23 8.73
N TYR A 56 18.85 -5.50 8.79
CA TYR A 56 19.42 -6.46 9.73
C TYR A 56 20.34 -7.49 9.07
N GLY A 57 20.42 -7.54 7.73
CA GLY A 57 21.23 -8.53 7.01
C GLY A 57 20.88 -9.99 7.30
N THR A 58 19.76 -10.22 8.01
CA THR A 58 19.32 -11.55 8.42
C THR A 58 18.27 -12.05 7.45
N THR A 59 18.36 -13.31 7.05
CA THR A 59 17.25 -14.03 6.41
C THR A 59 16.17 -14.24 7.46
N LEU A 60 15.30 -13.24 7.66
CA LEU A 60 14.10 -13.42 8.46
C LEU A 60 13.35 -14.64 7.91
N LYS A 61 13.42 -15.71 8.70
CA LYS A 61 12.94 -17.06 8.51
C LYS A 61 11.71 -17.15 7.57
N LYS A 62 11.95 -17.54 6.32
CA LYS A 62 10.98 -18.05 5.33
C LYS A 62 9.70 -17.19 5.25
N SER A 63 9.83 -16.16 4.41
CA SER A 63 8.82 -15.26 3.86
C SER A 63 7.38 -15.63 4.26
N PHE A 64 6.85 -14.83 5.18
CA PHE A 64 5.45 -14.84 5.57
C PHE A 64 4.61 -14.58 4.31
N SER A 65 5.07 -13.71 3.41
CA SER A 65 4.51 -13.49 2.08
C SER A 65 4.46 -14.79 1.25
N ASP A 66 5.56 -15.52 1.03
CA ASP A 66 5.56 -16.80 0.29
C ASP A 66 4.65 -17.86 0.92
N ARG A 67 4.56 -17.90 2.26
CA ARG A 67 3.71 -18.88 2.95
C ARG A 67 2.23 -18.52 2.84
N PHE A 68 1.90 -17.23 2.90
CA PHE A 68 0.53 -16.73 2.83
C PHE A 68 0.05 -16.75 1.37
N PHE A 69 0.80 -16.17 0.43
CA PHE A 69 0.54 -16.27 -1.01
C PHE A 69 0.58 -17.71 -1.48
N GLY A 70 1.54 -18.53 -1.06
CA GLY A 70 1.61 -19.94 -1.45
C GLY A 70 0.45 -20.80 -0.92
N LYS A 71 -0.22 -20.38 0.16
CA LYS A 71 -1.48 -21.00 0.63
C LYS A 71 -2.70 -20.41 -0.07
N MET A 72 -2.79 -19.09 -0.19
CA MET A 72 -3.91 -18.41 -0.86
C MET A 72 -3.95 -18.74 -2.35
N PHE A 73 -2.82 -18.71 -3.05
CA PHE A 73 -2.70 -19.15 -4.45
C PHE A 73 -3.12 -20.60 -4.61
N ARG A 74 -2.81 -21.49 -3.67
CA ARG A 74 -3.24 -22.90 -3.73
C ARG A 74 -4.76 -23.04 -3.59
N ILE A 75 -5.38 -22.20 -2.77
CA ILE A 75 -6.84 -22.12 -2.60
C ILE A 75 -7.47 -21.49 -3.86
N ILE A 76 -6.96 -20.37 -4.35
CA ILE A 76 -7.44 -19.68 -5.56
C ILE A 76 -7.24 -20.56 -6.81
N ALA A 77 -6.14 -21.28 -6.95
CA ALA A 77 -5.93 -22.21 -8.05
C ALA A 77 -6.90 -23.41 -7.98
N LYS A 78 -7.23 -23.88 -6.77
CA LYS A 78 -8.13 -25.02 -6.57
C LYS A 78 -9.62 -24.66 -6.72
N TYR A 79 -10.01 -23.47 -6.28
CA TYR A 79 -11.42 -23.02 -6.24
C TYR A 79 -11.75 -21.91 -7.24
N GLY A 80 -10.75 -21.27 -7.85
CA GLY A 80 -10.93 -20.20 -8.84
C GLY A 80 -11.62 -20.68 -10.11
N GLY A 81 -11.33 -21.89 -10.56
CA GLY A 81 -12.06 -22.52 -11.67
C GLY A 81 -13.55 -22.74 -11.36
N LEU A 82 -13.88 -23.07 -10.10
CA LEU A 82 -15.27 -23.25 -9.66
C LEU A 82 -16.01 -21.90 -9.60
N VAL A 83 -15.35 -20.85 -9.11
CA VAL A 83 -15.92 -19.49 -9.08
C VAL A 83 -16.15 -18.96 -10.49
N VAL A 84 -15.21 -19.17 -11.41
CA VAL A 84 -15.36 -18.80 -12.83
C VAL A 84 -16.49 -19.60 -13.50
N ALA A 85 -16.62 -20.90 -13.21
CA ALA A 85 -17.70 -21.73 -13.74
C ALA A 85 -19.08 -21.28 -13.23
N ILE A 86 -19.22 -20.99 -11.93
CA ILE A 86 -20.45 -20.47 -11.34
C ILE A 86 -20.80 -19.09 -11.94
N TRP A 87 -19.81 -18.22 -12.12
CA TRP A 87 -19.99 -16.92 -12.75
C TRP A 87 -20.44 -17.03 -14.22
N LEU A 88 -19.87 -17.96 -15.00
CA LEU A 88 -20.28 -18.23 -16.37
C LEU A 88 -21.72 -18.73 -16.46
N VAL A 89 -22.13 -19.62 -15.54
CA VAL A 89 -23.51 -20.11 -15.48
C VAL A 89 -24.47 -18.97 -15.18
N ILE A 90 -24.19 -18.14 -14.17
CA ILE A 90 -25.01 -16.95 -13.86
C ILE A 90 -25.07 -16.01 -15.08
N ARG A 91 -23.95 -15.80 -15.77
CA ARG A 91 -23.86 -14.94 -16.96
C ARG A 91 -24.72 -15.44 -18.12
N ILE A 92 -24.75 -16.74 -18.37
CA ILE A 92 -25.56 -17.34 -19.45
C ILE A 92 -27.05 -17.15 -19.17
N PHE A 93 -27.49 -17.33 -17.92
CA PHE A 93 -28.90 -17.21 -17.54
C PHE A 93 -29.39 -15.75 -17.43
N PHE A 94 -28.53 -14.77 -17.09
CA PHE A 94 -28.89 -13.35 -16.97
C PHE A 94 -28.60 -12.47 -18.21
N SER A 95 -27.97 -13.00 -19.27
CA SER A 95 -27.52 -12.24 -20.46
C SER A 95 -28.60 -12.04 -21.56
N SER A 96 -29.88 -12.34 -21.32
CA SER A 96 -30.90 -12.30 -22.37
C SER A 96 -31.31 -10.89 -22.85
N SER A 97 -30.84 -9.81 -22.21
CA SER A 97 -31.14 -8.44 -22.67
C SER A 97 -29.88 -7.68 -23.09
N MET A 98 -29.86 -7.22 -24.35
CA MET A 98 -28.78 -6.41 -24.95
C MET A 98 -28.52 -5.09 -24.22
N GLU A 99 -29.54 -4.53 -23.57
CA GLU A 99 -29.46 -3.31 -22.76
C GLU A 99 -28.67 -3.51 -21.46
N ASN A 100 -28.77 -4.71 -20.87
CA ASN A 100 -28.09 -5.04 -19.62
C ASN A 100 -26.57 -5.26 -19.81
N ARG A 101 -26.13 -5.65 -21.01
CA ARG A 101 -24.70 -5.88 -21.31
C ARG A 101 -23.87 -4.59 -21.25
N ASN A 102 -24.39 -3.48 -21.75
CA ASN A 102 -23.69 -2.19 -21.72
C ASN A 102 -23.57 -1.67 -20.27
N ASN A 103 -24.61 -1.84 -19.46
CA ASN A 103 -24.60 -1.45 -18.04
C ASN A 103 -23.63 -2.31 -17.20
N LEU A 104 -23.52 -3.61 -17.48
CA LEU A 104 -22.57 -4.51 -16.81
C LEU A 104 -21.11 -4.20 -17.17
N ILE A 105 -20.81 -3.91 -18.44
CA ILE A 105 -19.46 -3.52 -18.88
C ILE A 105 -19.06 -2.19 -18.22
N GLY A 106 -19.98 -1.23 -18.13
CA GLY A 106 -19.77 0.02 -17.41
C GLY A 106 -19.49 -0.19 -15.92
N GLY A 107 -20.31 -0.99 -15.23
CA GLY A 107 -20.12 -1.31 -13.82
C GLY A 107 -18.80 -2.03 -13.53
N LEU A 108 -18.41 -3.00 -14.36
CA LEU A 108 -17.12 -3.68 -14.22
C LEU A 108 -15.94 -2.73 -14.46
N GLY A 109 -16.06 -1.79 -15.41
CA GLY A 109 -15.05 -0.75 -15.65
C GLY A 109 -14.85 0.16 -14.44
N ILE A 110 -15.94 0.55 -13.77
CA ILE A 110 -15.91 1.36 -12.54
C ILE A 110 -15.24 0.59 -11.39
N LEU A 111 -15.58 -0.69 -11.19
CA LEU A 111 -14.93 -1.51 -10.16
C LEU A 111 -13.43 -1.68 -10.46
N ALA A 112 -13.06 -1.93 -11.71
CA ALA A 112 -11.66 -2.08 -12.10
C ALA A 112 -10.86 -0.78 -11.89
N SER A 113 -11.43 0.38 -12.24
CA SER A 113 -10.74 1.66 -12.06
C SER A 113 -10.51 1.99 -10.59
N ILE A 114 -11.50 1.76 -9.72
CA ILE A 114 -11.38 1.93 -8.27
C ILE A 114 -10.31 0.98 -7.71
N LEU A 115 -10.29 -0.27 -8.16
CA LEU A 115 -9.29 -1.26 -7.73
C LEU A 115 -7.87 -0.81 -8.10
N ILE A 116 -7.65 -0.44 -9.37
CA ILE A 116 -6.34 -0.01 -9.88
C ILE A 116 -5.86 1.23 -9.14
N LEU A 117 -6.72 2.24 -8.97
CA LEU A 117 -6.36 3.47 -8.25
C LEU A 117 -5.97 3.20 -6.80
N ASN A 118 -6.72 2.36 -6.08
CA ASN A 118 -6.38 1.99 -4.70
C ASN A 118 -5.04 1.26 -4.61
N ILE A 119 -4.77 0.32 -5.53
CA ILE A 119 -3.50 -0.40 -5.57
C ILE A 119 -2.34 0.57 -5.88
N LEU A 120 -2.51 1.50 -6.82
CA LEU A 120 -1.48 2.49 -7.16
C LEU A 120 -1.15 3.41 -5.98
N VAL A 121 -2.17 3.94 -5.30
CA VAL A 121 -1.98 4.79 -4.13
C VAL A 121 -1.30 4.01 -3.00
N ALA A 122 -1.76 2.79 -2.73
CA ALA A 122 -1.15 1.93 -1.72
C ALA A 122 0.30 1.56 -2.08
N ALA A 123 0.60 1.29 -3.36
CA ALA A 123 1.96 0.99 -3.82
C ALA A 123 2.87 2.19 -3.60
N PHE A 124 2.40 3.39 -3.95
CA PHE A 124 3.14 4.62 -3.71
C PHE A 124 3.41 4.82 -2.21
N GLU A 125 2.40 4.63 -1.36
CA GLU A 125 2.55 4.83 0.08
C GLU A 125 3.50 3.80 0.71
N VAL A 126 3.30 2.51 0.40
CA VAL A 126 4.04 1.40 1.01
C VAL A 126 5.48 1.32 0.51
N TYR A 127 5.71 1.44 -0.80
CA TYR A 127 7.04 1.23 -1.38
C TYR A 127 7.88 2.50 -1.51
N PHE A 128 7.26 3.69 -1.54
CA PHE A 128 8.01 4.94 -1.67
C PHE A 128 7.96 5.79 -0.41
N MET A 129 6.76 6.17 0.03
CA MET A 129 6.63 7.07 1.18
C MET A 129 7.14 6.43 2.47
N PHE A 130 6.76 5.18 2.75
CA PHE A 130 7.15 4.53 4.00
C PHE A 130 8.67 4.36 4.15
N PRO A 131 9.42 3.79 3.17
CA PRO A 131 10.88 3.70 3.26
C PRO A 131 11.56 5.07 3.36
N TYR A 132 11.08 6.07 2.62
CA TYR A 132 11.62 7.42 2.68
C TYR A 132 11.43 8.06 4.07
N MET A 133 10.23 7.93 4.64
CA MET A 133 9.92 8.42 5.99
C MET A 133 10.74 7.68 7.05
N LEU A 134 10.97 6.38 6.87
CA LEU A 134 11.82 5.59 7.75
C LEU A 134 13.26 6.11 7.73
N GLN A 135 13.82 6.36 6.55
CA GLN A 135 15.16 6.95 6.41
C GLN A 135 15.24 8.32 7.09
N ALA A 136 14.25 9.20 6.87
CA ALA A 136 14.19 10.51 7.50
C ALA A 136 14.11 10.40 9.04
N TYR A 137 13.34 9.45 9.56
CA TYR A 137 13.24 9.19 11.00
C TYR A 137 14.59 8.77 11.60
N TYR A 138 15.33 7.86 10.96
CA TYR A 138 16.65 7.45 11.43
C TYR A 138 17.66 8.60 11.40
N LYS A 139 17.67 9.42 10.34
CA LYS A 139 18.51 10.63 10.28
C LYS A 139 18.18 11.65 11.37
N TRP A 140 16.90 11.80 11.69
CA TRP A 140 16.46 12.72 12.74
C TRP A 140 16.77 12.20 14.16
N LYS A 141 16.70 10.88 14.36
CA LYS A 141 16.94 10.24 15.66
C LYS A 141 18.43 10.05 15.99
N TYR A 142 19.25 9.75 14.98
CA TYR A 142 20.69 9.49 15.12
C TYR A 142 21.54 10.42 14.23
N PRO A 143 21.39 11.76 14.37
CA PRO A 143 22.01 12.69 13.42
C PRO A 143 23.54 12.71 13.50
N GLU A 144 24.13 12.48 14.69
CA GLU A 144 25.60 12.46 14.85
C GLU A 144 26.24 11.25 14.16
N GLU A 145 25.67 10.06 14.35
CA GLU A 145 26.14 8.82 13.71
C GLU A 145 26.07 8.94 12.18
N TYR A 146 25.00 9.58 11.67
CA TYR A 146 24.87 9.85 10.23
C TYR A 146 25.82 10.95 9.73
N CYS A 147 26.13 11.96 10.54
CA CYS A 147 27.12 12.98 10.20
C CYS A 147 28.51 12.36 10.04
N GLU A 148 28.92 11.50 10.98
CA GLU A 148 30.17 10.73 10.93
C GLU A 148 30.19 9.78 9.73
N TRP A 149 29.08 9.06 9.48
CA TRP A 149 28.97 8.13 8.36
C TRP A 149 29.03 8.83 6.99
N GLU A 150 28.43 10.02 6.86
CA GLU A 150 28.54 10.86 5.66
C GLU A 150 29.88 11.61 5.56
N GLY A 151 30.77 11.49 6.57
CA GLY A 151 32.08 12.14 6.60
C GLY A 151 32.01 13.66 6.65
N LYS A 152 30.88 14.23 7.06
CA LYS A 152 30.66 15.67 7.14
C LYS A 152 31.15 16.19 8.48
N SER A 153 31.67 17.42 8.49
CA SER A 153 31.96 18.09 9.76
C SER A 153 30.66 18.47 10.47
N VAL A 154 30.69 18.48 11.81
CA VAL A 154 29.55 18.91 12.64
C VAL A 154 29.10 20.34 12.26
N GLU A 155 30.05 21.19 11.84
CA GLU A 155 29.80 22.55 11.34
C GLU A 155 29.01 22.55 10.03
N GLU A 156 29.34 21.69 9.07
CA GLU A 156 28.60 21.55 7.81
C GLU A 156 27.21 20.93 8.00
N TRP A 157 27.06 20.00 8.95
CA TRP A 157 25.80 19.32 9.20
C TRP A 157 24.76 20.20 9.89
N TYR A 158 25.15 20.91 10.95
CA TYR A 158 24.24 21.71 11.76
C TYR A 158 24.33 23.22 11.52
N GLY A 159 25.44 23.69 10.96
CA GLY A 159 25.74 25.10 10.80
C GLY A 159 26.27 25.77 12.06
N MET A 160 27.15 26.74 11.87
CA MET A 160 27.80 27.48 12.97
C MET A 160 26.85 28.18 13.93
N LYS A 161 25.67 28.61 13.45
CA LYS A 161 24.66 29.26 14.30
C LYS A 161 24.05 28.29 15.32
N TYR A 162 23.88 27.03 14.95
CA TYR A 162 23.37 25.99 15.83
C TYR A 162 24.43 25.60 16.87
N LEU A 163 25.68 25.41 16.44
CA LEU A 163 26.77 25.00 17.33
C LEU A 163 27.15 26.03 18.38
N LYS A 164 27.02 27.33 18.08
CA LYS A 164 27.18 28.40 19.08
C LYS A 164 26.22 28.26 20.26
N LYS A 165 25.02 27.72 20.04
CA LYS A 165 24.02 27.43 21.08
C LYS A 165 24.26 26.08 21.76
N HIS A 166 24.84 25.13 21.03
CA HIS A 166 25.05 23.75 21.47
C HIS A 166 26.55 23.39 21.54
N LYS A 167 27.33 24.19 22.28
CA LYS A 167 28.79 24.03 22.42
C LYS A 167 29.26 22.65 22.89
N LYS A 168 28.39 21.88 23.54
CA LYS A 168 28.70 20.50 23.97
C LYS A 168 28.99 19.55 22.79
N LEU A 169 28.47 19.85 21.59
CA LEU A 169 28.70 19.05 20.38
C LEU A 169 30.09 19.29 19.78
N LEU A 170 30.68 20.48 19.96
CA LEU A 170 32.04 20.82 19.52
C LEU A 170 33.13 20.08 20.32
N ASN A 171 32.85 19.75 21.58
CA ASN A 171 33.80 19.08 22.47
C ASN A 171 33.76 17.54 22.37
N ARG A 172 32.92 17.00 21.48
CA ARG A 172 32.71 15.54 21.34
C ARG A 172 33.61 14.91 20.27
N ASN A 173 34.31 15.73 19.48
CA ASN A 173 35.29 15.33 18.47
C ASN A 173 36.71 15.25 19.05
#